data_AF-A0A7X7K114-F1
#
_entry.id   AF-A0A7X7K114-F1
#
_cell.length_a   1.000
_cell.length_b   1.000
_cell.length_c   1.000
_cell.angle_alpha   90.00
_cell.angle_beta   90.00
_cell.angle_gamma   90.00
#
_symmetry.space_group_name_H-M   'P 1'
#
loop_
_entity.id
_entity.type
_entity.pdbx_description
1 polymer ?
#
loop_
_entity_poly.entity_id
_entity_poly.type
_entity_poly.pdbx_seq_one_letter_code
_entity_poly.pdbx_strand_id
1 'polypeptide(L)'
;VIASDPPDSAVYIQPGIAVDAQGQTIVVTEPISYDVGRGVEGLLYLLLSYGEGRPRAEAGQAEGPLYVEAGFGVEALPNWPDGPYVELARVRRQNREAVVRNASDHDHPALDEIDLRFRIEAGVQQRTAVSMAVSYAAPGDRQEAHWQGAKQLARAYTLTHPARRLNMDDAVPLTSGLAAYTLVYLVGQNAFQLTRPHMEALYSYIQGGGTVLIESCRRDAASGNPAADESFTSLLADLGVKLAELPQGHPLLTEPFLFGAPPPGFETEGAPAVMVADGVILSTCDYGCLWQGDRRNGAATREAIRTAHEWGSNIVAYAIARREQTHGR
;
A
#
# COMPACT_ATOMS: atom_id res chain seq x y z
N VAL A 1 -19.67 5.73 -11.67
CA VAL A 1 -20.44 5.75 -12.93
C VAL A 1 -20.25 4.39 -13.57
N ILE A 2 -21.33 3.77 -14.03
CA ILE A 2 -21.29 2.45 -14.67
C ILE A 2 -22.17 2.48 -15.93
N ALA A 3 -21.89 1.61 -16.89
CA ALA A 3 -22.76 1.38 -18.04
C ALA A 3 -24.08 0.72 -17.62
N SER A 4 -25.11 0.88 -18.44
CA SER A 4 -26.37 0.14 -18.34
C SER A 4 -26.19 -1.37 -18.54
N ASP A 5 -27.16 -2.15 -18.07
CA ASP A 5 -27.24 -3.60 -18.27
C ASP A 5 -28.66 -3.99 -18.76
N PRO A 6 -28.83 -4.40 -20.02
CA PRO A 6 -27.81 -4.54 -21.05
C PRO A 6 -27.23 -3.18 -21.49
N PRO A 7 -25.96 -3.12 -21.95
CA PRO A 7 -25.32 -1.87 -22.37
C PRO A 7 -26.05 -1.17 -23.53
N ASP A 8 -26.26 0.14 -23.38
CA ASP A 8 -26.83 1.06 -24.37
C ASP A 8 -26.09 2.43 -24.36
N SER A 9 -26.73 3.53 -24.77
CA SER A 9 -26.12 4.87 -24.73
C SER A 9 -26.16 5.55 -23.36
N ALA A 10 -26.83 4.95 -22.38
CA ALA A 10 -27.00 5.49 -21.05
C ALA A 10 -25.91 5.00 -20.08
N VAL A 11 -25.63 5.86 -19.11
CA VAL A 11 -24.77 5.56 -17.97
C VAL A 11 -25.53 5.82 -16.67
N TYR A 12 -25.22 5.02 -15.65
CA TYR A 12 -25.74 5.21 -14.30
C TYR A 12 -24.72 5.93 -13.43
N ILE A 13 -25.13 7.08 -12.91
CA ILE A 13 -24.42 7.78 -11.85
C ILE A 13 -24.90 7.20 -10.54
N GLN A 14 -23.98 6.55 -9.82
CA GLN A 14 -24.29 5.91 -8.55
C GLN A 14 -24.37 6.95 -7.42
N PRO A 15 -25.10 6.63 -6.33
CA PRO A 15 -25.16 7.48 -5.15
C PRO A 15 -23.76 7.83 -4.61
N GLY A 16 -23.62 9.05 -4.11
CA GLY A 16 -22.36 9.54 -3.57
C GLY A 16 -22.41 11.03 -3.24
N ILE A 17 -21.30 11.50 -2.66
CA ILE A 17 -21.08 12.91 -2.35
C ILE A 17 -19.90 13.38 -3.20
N ALA A 18 -20.05 14.56 -3.79
CA ALA A 18 -18.98 15.24 -4.51
C ALA A 18 -18.86 16.68 -3.99
N VAL A 19 -17.68 17.26 -4.16
CA VAL A 19 -17.40 18.65 -3.82
C VAL A 19 -16.72 19.31 -5.00
N ASP A 20 -17.27 20.42 -5.49
CA ASP A 20 -16.70 21.15 -6.61
C ASP A 20 -15.54 22.07 -6.19
N ALA A 21 -14.94 22.76 -7.17
CA ALA A 21 -13.81 23.66 -6.95
C ALA A 21 -14.13 24.88 -6.05
N GLN A 22 -15.40 25.20 -5.82
CA GLN A 22 -15.84 26.28 -4.93
C GLN A 22 -16.21 25.76 -3.53
N GLY A 23 -16.12 24.45 -3.30
CA GLY A 23 -16.51 23.82 -2.04
C GLY A 23 -18.00 23.53 -1.94
N GLN A 24 -18.77 23.64 -3.03
CA GLN A 24 -20.19 23.33 -3.03
C GLN A 24 -20.36 21.81 -3.01
N THR A 25 -21.20 21.33 -2.09
CA THR A 25 -21.43 19.89 -1.91
C THR A 25 -22.60 19.44 -2.77
N ILE A 26 -22.36 18.42 -3.60
CA ILE A 26 -23.36 17.79 -4.44
C ILE A 26 -23.65 16.40 -3.88
N VAL A 27 -24.92 16.10 -3.61
CA VAL A 27 -25.35 14.82 -3.06
C VAL A 27 -26.25 14.11 -4.05
N VAL A 28 -25.80 12.96 -4.54
CA VAL A 28 -26.60 12.04 -5.35
C VAL A 28 -27.08 10.93 -4.41
N THR A 29 -28.36 10.92 -4.07
CA THR A 29 -28.93 10.01 -3.06
C THR A 29 -29.38 8.67 -3.64
N GLU A 30 -29.77 8.65 -4.91
CA GLU A 30 -30.23 7.47 -5.64
C GLU A 30 -29.53 7.36 -7.00
N PRO A 31 -29.43 6.15 -7.60
CA PRO A 31 -28.84 5.99 -8.92
C PRO A 31 -29.62 6.77 -9.99
N ILE A 32 -28.92 7.51 -10.84
CA ILE A 32 -29.53 8.33 -11.90
C ILE A 32 -29.04 7.84 -13.25
N SER A 33 -29.99 7.59 -14.15
CA SER A 33 -29.69 7.29 -15.55
C SER A 33 -29.49 8.58 -16.33
N TYR A 34 -28.38 8.68 -17.04
CA TYR A 34 -28.09 9.78 -17.96
C TYR A 34 -27.80 9.23 -19.35
N ASP A 35 -28.55 9.68 -20.36
CA ASP A 35 -28.32 9.30 -21.75
C ASP A 35 -27.20 10.15 -22.35
N VAL A 36 -26.07 9.52 -22.69
CA VAL A 36 -24.92 10.17 -23.32
C VAL A 36 -25.19 10.39 -24.83
N GLY A 37 -26.30 9.87 -25.37
CA GLY A 37 -26.63 9.78 -26.78
C GLY A 37 -27.68 10.77 -27.29
N ARG A 38 -27.20 11.84 -27.96
CA ARG A 38 -27.72 12.41 -29.25
C ARG A 38 -26.97 13.67 -29.70
N GLY A 39 -26.13 14.28 -28.86
CA GLY A 39 -25.52 15.59 -29.10
C GLY A 39 -24.27 15.60 -30.00
N VAL A 40 -23.23 14.80 -29.70
CA VAL A 40 -21.88 14.96 -30.27
C VAL A 40 -21.10 13.63 -30.30
N GLU A 41 -20.20 13.44 -31.27
CA GLU A 41 -19.24 12.32 -31.37
C GLU A 41 -17.85 12.71 -30.85
N GLY A 42 -16.98 11.74 -30.53
CA GLY A 42 -15.64 12.01 -30.01
C GLY A 42 -15.56 12.00 -28.48
N LEU A 43 -14.64 12.78 -27.91
CA LEU A 43 -14.41 12.81 -26.47
C LEU A 43 -15.50 13.62 -25.77
N LEU A 44 -16.17 12.99 -24.80
CA LEU A 44 -17.16 13.62 -23.94
C LEU A 44 -16.71 13.58 -22.49
N TYR A 45 -16.92 14.68 -21.78
CA TYR A 45 -16.72 14.82 -20.34
C TYR A 45 -18.09 14.70 -19.67
N LEU A 46 -18.27 13.69 -18.82
CA LEU A 46 -19.46 13.54 -17.99
C LEU A 46 -19.25 14.33 -16.70
N LEU A 47 -20.03 15.39 -16.54
CA LEU A 47 -19.87 16.40 -15.51
C LEU A 47 -21.09 16.46 -14.60
N LEU A 48 -20.82 16.75 -13.34
CA LEU A 48 -21.82 17.04 -12.31
C LEU A 48 -21.66 18.50 -11.88
N SER A 49 -22.73 19.29 -11.88
CA SER A 49 -22.72 20.69 -11.47
C SER A 49 -23.67 20.92 -10.30
N TYR A 50 -23.29 21.81 -9.39
CA TYR A 50 -24.16 22.23 -8.29
C TYR A 50 -25.24 23.19 -8.83
N GLY A 51 -26.48 23.03 -8.35
CA GLY A 51 -27.58 23.91 -8.69
C GLY A 51 -28.44 24.24 -7.48
N GLU A 52 -29.10 25.38 -7.51
CA GLU A 52 -30.07 25.77 -6.46
C GLU A 52 -31.44 26.05 -7.08
N GLY A 53 -32.47 25.53 -6.43
CA GLY A 53 -33.86 25.84 -6.75
C GLY A 53 -34.23 27.27 -6.37
N ARG A 54 -35.37 27.74 -6.89
CA ARG A 54 -35.95 29.00 -6.41
C ARG A 54 -36.44 28.83 -4.97
N PRO A 55 -36.34 29.86 -4.11
CA PRO A 55 -36.92 29.82 -2.77
C PRO A 55 -38.41 29.46 -2.82
N ARG A 56 -38.80 28.40 -2.12
CA ARG A 56 -40.18 27.92 -2.04
C ARG A 56 -40.59 27.69 -0.60
N ALA A 57 -41.85 28.00 -0.28
CA ALA A 57 -42.43 27.61 0.99
C ALA A 57 -42.74 26.11 0.98
N GLU A 58 -42.78 25.51 2.16
CA GLU A 58 -43.11 24.10 2.31
C GLU A 58 -44.52 23.80 1.78
N ALA A 59 -44.71 22.64 1.15
CA ALA A 59 -45.96 22.29 0.48
C ALA A 59 -47.15 22.37 1.46
N GLY A 60 -48.06 23.32 1.22
CA GLY A 60 -49.26 23.53 2.06
C GLY A 60 -49.18 24.73 3.01
N GLN A 61 -48.08 25.49 3.05
CA GLN A 61 -47.98 26.73 3.83
C GLN A 61 -47.70 27.94 2.94
N ALA A 62 -48.68 28.84 2.77
CA ALA A 62 -48.51 30.05 1.97
C ALA A 62 -47.73 31.17 2.70
N GLU A 63 -47.65 31.13 4.04
CA GLU A 63 -46.96 32.12 4.90
C GLU A 63 -45.90 31.45 5.80
N GLY A 64 -45.04 30.61 5.21
CA GLY A 64 -43.94 29.93 5.91
C GLY A 64 -42.55 30.46 5.51
N PRO A 65 -41.47 30.08 6.24
CA PRO A 65 -40.10 30.34 5.81
C PRO A 65 -39.84 29.72 4.44
N LEU A 66 -39.09 30.43 3.60
CA LEU A 66 -38.70 29.94 2.27
C LEU A 66 -37.42 29.10 2.38
N TYR A 67 -37.42 27.95 1.73
CA TYR A 67 -36.26 27.07 1.62
C TYR A 67 -35.73 27.08 0.19
N VAL A 68 -34.40 26.96 0.06
CA VAL A 68 -33.71 26.72 -1.21
C VAL A 68 -33.32 25.25 -1.23
N GLU A 69 -33.81 24.52 -2.23
CA GLU A 69 -33.40 23.14 -2.45
C GLU A 69 -32.09 23.13 -3.24
N ALA A 70 -31.05 22.56 -2.65
CA ALA A 70 -29.85 22.22 -3.40
C ALA A 70 -30.18 21.04 -4.34
N GLY A 71 -29.77 21.18 -5.59
CA GLY A 71 -29.88 20.17 -6.63
C GLY A 71 -28.58 20.06 -7.41
N PHE A 72 -28.63 19.35 -8.52
CA PHE A 72 -27.48 19.21 -9.40
C PHE A 72 -27.90 19.03 -10.86
N GLY A 73 -27.00 19.41 -11.75
CA GLY A 73 -27.07 19.12 -13.18
C GLY A 73 -26.13 17.98 -13.53
N VAL A 74 -26.52 17.17 -14.51
CA VAL A 74 -25.66 16.18 -15.16
C VAL A 74 -25.55 16.55 -16.63
N GLU A 75 -24.34 16.67 -17.15
CA GLU A 75 -24.09 17.07 -18.52
C GLU A 75 -22.96 16.24 -19.15
N ALA A 76 -23.09 15.89 -20.43
CA ALA A 76 -22.01 15.36 -21.25
C ALA A 76 -21.61 16.37 -22.32
N LEU A 77 -20.43 16.98 -22.18
CA LEU A 77 -19.96 18.06 -23.05
C LEU A 77 -18.71 17.64 -23.84
N PRO A 78 -18.52 18.12 -25.08
CA PRO A 78 -17.31 17.85 -25.86
C PRO A 78 -16.11 18.72 -25.46
N ASN A 79 -16.36 19.80 -24.72
CA ASN A 79 -15.36 20.74 -24.22
C ASN A 79 -15.62 21.02 -22.74
N TRP A 80 -14.59 21.44 -22.02
CA TRP A 80 -14.72 21.89 -20.64
C TRP A 80 -15.58 23.15 -20.56
N PRO A 81 -16.53 23.23 -19.62
CA PRO A 81 -17.30 24.45 -19.38
C PRO A 81 -16.48 25.45 -18.53
N ASP A 82 -16.90 26.72 -18.52
CA ASP A 82 -16.22 27.81 -17.80
C ASP A 82 -16.59 27.88 -16.29
N GLY A 83 -17.60 27.12 -15.84
CA GLY A 83 -18.12 27.13 -14.47
C GLY A 83 -17.56 26.04 -13.54
N PRO A 84 -17.98 25.97 -12.27
CA PRO A 84 -17.61 24.87 -11.38
C PRO A 84 -18.33 23.57 -11.76
N TYR A 85 -17.59 22.46 -11.73
CA TYR A 85 -18.09 21.12 -11.98
C TYR A 85 -17.23 20.08 -11.27
N VAL A 86 -17.77 18.88 -11.16
CA VAL A 86 -17.04 17.68 -10.80
C VAL A 86 -17.03 16.76 -12.01
N GLU A 87 -15.84 16.38 -12.46
CA GLU A 87 -15.69 15.37 -13.50
C GLU A 87 -15.98 13.97 -12.94
N LEU A 88 -16.97 13.28 -13.50
CA LEU A 88 -17.35 11.94 -13.09
C LEU A 88 -16.65 10.86 -13.91
N ALA A 89 -16.56 11.07 -15.23
CA ALA A 89 -15.96 10.14 -16.19
C ALA A 89 -15.72 10.83 -17.53
N ARG A 90 -14.94 10.19 -18.40
CA ARG A 90 -14.88 10.50 -19.83
C ARG A 90 -15.38 9.32 -20.65
N VAL A 91 -15.89 9.59 -21.85
CA VAL A 91 -16.21 8.55 -22.84
C VAL A 91 -15.74 9.04 -24.20
N ARG A 92 -14.92 8.24 -24.90
CA ARG A 92 -14.53 8.55 -26.29
C ARG A 92 -15.42 7.76 -27.23
N ARG A 93 -16.45 8.41 -27.75
CA ARG A 93 -17.46 7.77 -28.60
C ARG A 93 -17.01 7.67 -30.05
N GLN A 94 -17.12 6.49 -30.65
CA GLN A 94 -16.83 6.27 -32.06
C GLN A 94 -17.88 6.94 -32.96
N ASN A 95 -19.15 6.87 -32.58
CA ASN A 95 -20.26 7.50 -33.28
C ASN A 95 -21.45 7.72 -32.34
N ARG A 96 -22.51 8.37 -32.82
CA ARG A 96 -23.68 8.77 -32.01
C ARG A 96 -24.55 7.61 -31.52
N GLU A 97 -24.45 6.44 -32.16
CA GLU A 97 -25.23 5.23 -31.85
C GLU A 97 -24.41 4.19 -31.08
N ALA A 98 -23.12 4.46 -30.85
CA ALA A 98 -22.24 3.52 -30.19
C ALA A 98 -22.67 3.25 -28.73
N VAL A 99 -22.66 1.98 -28.36
CA VAL A 99 -23.04 1.48 -27.04
C VAL A 99 -21.92 1.76 -26.05
N VAL A 100 -22.24 2.39 -24.92
CA VAL A 100 -21.30 2.69 -23.85
C VAL A 100 -21.13 1.47 -22.95
N ARG A 101 -19.89 1.11 -22.61
CA ARG A 101 -19.56 -0.05 -21.78
C ARG A 101 -18.66 0.34 -20.60
N ASN A 102 -18.63 -0.49 -19.57
CA ASN A 102 -17.57 -0.41 -18.56
C ASN A 102 -16.25 -0.80 -19.21
N ALA A 103 -15.16 -0.13 -18.83
CA ALA A 103 -13.83 -0.46 -19.34
C ALA A 103 -13.45 -1.90 -18.95
N SER A 104 -13.01 -2.68 -19.93
CA SER A 104 -12.48 -4.02 -19.69
C SER A 104 -11.07 -3.98 -19.08
N ASP A 105 -10.27 -2.97 -19.46
CA ASP A 105 -9.01 -2.59 -18.85
C ASP A 105 -9.14 -1.16 -18.30
N HIS A 106 -9.08 -1.02 -16.98
CA HIS A 106 -9.29 0.26 -16.30
C HIS A 106 -8.17 1.28 -16.56
N ASP A 107 -6.94 0.82 -16.84
CA ASP A 107 -5.79 1.68 -17.09
C ASP A 107 -5.72 2.13 -18.56
N HIS A 108 -6.35 1.36 -19.45
CA HIS A 108 -6.42 1.63 -20.89
C HIS A 108 -7.85 1.51 -21.47
N PRO A 109 -8.81 2.35 -21.06
CA PRO A 109 -10.17 2.31 -21.60
C PRO A 109 -10.19 2.48 -23.13
N ALA A 110 -10.93 1.61 -23.81
CA ALA A 110 -11.10 1.62 -25.26
C ALA A 110 -12.10 2.69 -25.73
N LEU A 111 -12.35 2.73 -27.05
CA LEU A 111 -13.48 3.48 -27.59
C LEU A 111 -14.80 2.96 -27.02
N ASP A 112 -15.73 3.88 -26.77
CA ASP A 112 -17.05 3.61 -26.20
C ASP A 112 -17.03 3.00 -24.78
N GLU A 113 -15.88 2.98 -24.12
CA GLU A 113 -15.76 2.58 -22.72
C GLU A 113 -15.70 3.80 -21.78
N ILE A 114 -16.20 3.63 -20.57
CA ILE A 114 -16.17 4.63 -19.50
C ILE A 114 -14.75 4.73 -18.93
N ASP A 115 -14.14 5.89 -19.07
CA ASP A 115 -12.82 6.21 -18.51
C ASP A 115 -12.98 6.96 -17.18
N LEU A 116 -12.63 6.29 -16.09
CA LEU A 116 -12.72 6.81 -14.72
C LEU A 116 -11.39 7.37 -14.19
N ARG A 117 -10.30 7.31 -14.96
CA ARG A 117 -8.94 7.64 -14.45
C ARG A 117 -8.78 9.11 -14.03
N PHE A 118 -9.66 9.98 -14.50
CA PHE A 118 -9.64 11.42 -14.18
C PHE A 118 -10.54 11.78 -12.99
N ARG A 119 -11.23 10.79 -12.43
CA ARG A 119 -12.05 10.97 -11.24
C ARG A 119 -11.15 11.20 -10.02
N ILE A 120 -11.29 12.36 -9.41
CA ILE A 120 -10.62 12.66 -8.14
C ILE A 120 -11.50 12.11 -7.01
N GLU A 121 -11.03 11.07 -6.33
CA GLU A 121 -11.72 10.55 -5.15
C GLU A 121 -11.32 11.38 -3.91
N ALA A 122 -12.23 12.23 -3.46
CA ALA A 122 -12.10 12.92 -2.19
C ALA A 122 -12.65 12.02 -1.07
N GLY A 123 -11.78 11.62 -0.13
CA GLY A 123 -12.19 10.79 1.00
C GLY A 123 -11.24 10.92 2.20
N VAL A 124 -11.77 10.70 3.41
CA VAL A 124 -10.95 10.48 4.60
C VAL A 124 -10.26 9.13 4.42
N GLN A 125 -8.99 9.16 4.02
CA GLN A 125 -8.21 7.93 3.89
C GLN A 125 -7.96 7.38 5.30
N GLN A 126 -8.80 6.43 5.73
CA GLN A 126 -8.58 5.69 6.97
C GLN A 126 -7.24 4.97 6.85
N ARG A 127 -6.25 5.43 7.61
CA ARG A 127 -4.92 4.82 7.59
C ARG A 127 -4.96 3.51 8.36
N THR A 128 -4.79 2.39 7.67
CA THR A 128 -4.64 1.09 8.32
C THR A 128 -3.30 1.05 9.06
N ALA A 129 -3.33 0.72 10.35
CA ALA A 129 -2.12 0.54 11.13
C ALA A 129 -1.47 -0.81 10.81
N VAL A 130 -0.19 -0.76 10.45
CA VAL A 130 0.69 -1.93 10.30
C VAL A 130 1.69 -1.88 11.45
N SER A 131 1.97 -3.02 12.08
CA SER A 131 2.85 -3.10 13.25
C SER A 131 4.10 -3.94 12.94
N MET A 132 5.27 -3.44 13.33
CA MET A 132 6.54 -4.16 13.27
C MET A 132 7.19 -4.23 14.66
N ALA A 133 7.53 -5.42 15.11
CA ALA A 133 8.34 -5.63 16.31
C ALA A 133 9.82 -5.63 15.93
N VAL A 134 10.65 -4.87 16.64
CA VAL A 134 12.11 -5.04 16.58
C VAL A 134 12.52 -5.88 17.79
N SER A 135 13.07 -7.05 17.52
CA SER A 135 13.50 -8.04 18.51
C SER A 135 14.99 -8.34 18.34
N TYR A 136 15.65 -8.69 19.43
CA TYR A 136 17.08 -8.99 19.44
C TYR A 136 17.31 -10.42 19.92
N ALA A 137 18.20 -11.15 19.24
CA ALA A 137 18.40 -12.58 19.45
C ALA A 137 19.08 -12.92 20.78
N ALA A 138 19.93 -12.04 21.29
CA ALA A 138 20.57 -12.17 22.60
C ALA A 138 20.49 -10.90 23.45
N PRO A 139 20.57 -11.02 24.79
CA PRO A 139 20.80 -9.87 25.66
C PRO A 139 22.08 -9.14 25.26
N GLY A 140 22.00 -7.83 25.02
CA GLY A 140 23.13 -7.01 24.58
C GLY A 140 23.23 -6.82 23.07
N ASP A 141 22.46 -7.56 22.25
CA ASP A 141 22.40 -7.36 20.79
C ASP A 141 21.56 -6.13 20.39
N ARG A 142 21.02 -5.36 21.35
CA ARG A 142 20.28 -4.13 21.06
C ARG A 142 21.20 -3.12 20.38
N GLN A 143 21.04 -2.99 19.08
CA GLN A 143 21.83 -2.10 18.24
C GLN A 143 21.06 -0.84 17.90
N GLU A 144 21.55 0.31 18.37
CA GLU A 144 20.92 1.62 18.12
C GLU A 144 20.76 1.85 16.61
N ALA A 145 21.73 1.41 15.81
CA ALA A 145 21.70 1.50 14.35
C ALA A 145 20.47 0.82 13.72
N HIS A 146 20.10 -0.37 14.20
CA HIS A 146 18.99 -1.14 13.63
C HIS A 146 17.64 -0.55 14.05
N TRP A 147 17.54 -0.06 15.29
CA TRP A 147 16.37 0.69 15.75
C TRP A 147 16.19 2.01 14.98
N GLN A 148 17.27 2.77 14.78
CA GLN A 148 17.25 3.99 13.97
C GLN A 148 16.91 3.70 12.51
N GLY A 149 17.48 2.63 11.94
CA GLY A 149 17.15 2.14 10.60
C GLY A 149 15.67 1.81 10.45
N ALA A 150 15.11 1.04 11.39
CA ALA A 150 13.68 0.72 11.43
C ALA A 150 12.81 1.99 11.48
N LYS A 151 13.20 2.99 12.30
CA LYS A 151 12.51 4.31 12.32
C LYS A 151 12.54 5.02 10.98
N GLN A 152 13.67 5.03 10.29
CA GLN A 152 13.75 5.64 8.97
C GLN A 152 12.93 4.86 7.93
N LEU A 153 12.93 3.53 7.99
CA LEU A 153 12.07 2.70 7.15
C LEU A 153 10.59 3.03 7.39
N ALA A 154 10.12 3.05 8.64
CA ALA A 154 8.72 3.35 8.94
C ALA A 154 8.30 4.75 8.50
N ARG A 155 9.19 5.73 8.63
CA ARG A 155 8.97 7.07 8.10
C ARG A 155 8.86 7.05 6.58
N ALA A 156 9.80 6.42 5.88
CA ALA A 156 9.79 6.31 4.42
C ALA A 156 8.53 5.59 3.93
N TYR A 157 8.21 4.44 4.53
CA TYR A 157 7.02 3.65 4.23
C TYR A 157 5.73 4.46 4.40
N THR A 158 5.57 5.16 5.53
CA THR A 158 4.36 5.97 5.81
C THR A 158 4.21 7.15 4.85
N LEU A 159 5.33 7.70 4.34
CA LEU A 159 5.30 8.78 3.35
C LEU A 159 4.92 8.28 1.96
N THR A 160 5.34 7.07 1.58
CA THR A 160 5.08 6.50 0.25
C THR A 160 3.78 5.70 0.17
N HIS A 161 3.18 5.34 1.31
CA HIS A 161 1.94 4.56 1.40
C HIS A 161 0.87 5.32 2.18
N PRO A 162 0.18 6.32 1.59
CA PRO A 162 -0.73 7.21 2.33
C PRO A 162 -1.91 6.48 3.00
N ALA A 163 -2.26 5.28 2.53
CA ALA A 163 -3.29 4.40 3.10
C ALA A 163 -2.83 3.65 4.37
N ARG A 164 -1.53 3.62 4.67
CA ARG A 164 -0.97 2.76 5.71
C ARG A 164 -0.02 3.54 6.61
N ARG A 165 0.02 3.18 7.89
CA ARG A 165 1.01 3.72 8.84
C ARG A 165 1.78 2.56 9.46
N LEU A 166 3.11 2.57 9.33
CA LEU A 166 3.96 1.59 10.00
C LEU A 166 4.29 2.08 11.41
N ASN A 167 3.73 1.40 12.41
CA ASN A 167 4.05 1.57 13.82
C ASN A 167 5.08 0.52 14.22
N MET A 168 5.94 0.86 15.19
CA MET A 168 6.97 -0.08 15.64
C MET A 168 7.20 0.04 17.13
N ASP A 169 7.58 -1.08 17.72
CA ASP A 169 8.04 -1.19 19.09
C ASP A 169 9.46 -1.76 19.11
N ASP A 170 10.32 -1.20 19.96
CA ASP A 170 11.72 -1.61 20.13
C ASP A 170 11.84 -2.64 21.25
N ALA A 171 12.85 -3.51 21.15
CA ALA A 171 13.20 -4.53 22.13
C ALA A 171 12.02 -5.42 22.56
N VAL A 172 11.13 -5.77 21.61
CA VAL A 172 9.99 -6.64 21.86
C VAL A 172 10.50 -8.05 22.19
N PRO A 173 10.11 -8.64 23.33
CA PRO A 173 10.56 -9.98 23.70
C PRO A 173 9.89 -11.06 22.85
N LEU A 174 10.65 -12.10 22.49
CA LEU A 174 10.19 -13.24 21.69
C LEU A 174 9.26 -14.16 22.50
N THR A 175 8.03 -13.72 22.73
CA THR A 175 7.01 -14.41 23.52
C THR A 175 5.69 -14.51 22.76
N SER A 176 4.63 -15.04 23.37
CA SER A 176 3.33 -15.22 22.71
C SER A 176 2.67 -13.91 22.21
N GLY A 177 3.14 -12.74 22.65
CA GLY A 177 2.65 -11.44 22.19
C GLY A 177 2.97 -11.09 20.73
N LEU A 178 3.82 -11.86 20.05
CA LEU A 178 4.24 -11.59 18.67
C LEU A 178 3.08 -11.53 17.67
N ALA A 179 1.96 -12.22 17.93
CA ALA A 179 0.78 -12.21 17.06
C ALA A 179 0.15 -10.80 16.89
N ALA A 180 0.46 -9.83 17.77
CA ALA A 180 0.06 -8.44 17.60
C ALA A 180 0.79 -7.74 16.44
N TYR A 181 1.90 -8.30 15.95
CA TYR A 181 2.77 -7.69 14.96
C TYR A 181 2.60 -8.32 13.58
N THR A 182 2.61 -7.48 12.55
CA THR A 182 2.53 -7.93 11.15
C THR A 182 3.89 -8.44 10.66
N LEU A 183 4.97 -7.82 11.15
CA LEU A 183 6.35 -8.19 10.85
C LEU A 183 7.14 -8.26 12.16
N VAL A 184 7.93 -9.31 12.34
CA VAL A 184 8.97 -9.36 13.38
C VAL A 184 10.31 -9.17 12.70
N TYR A 185 11.03 -8.12 13.05
CA TYR A 185 12.39 -7.85 12.65
C TYR A 185 13.34 -8.33 13.75
N LEU A 186 13.94 -9.50 13.54
CA LEU A 186 14.84 -10.17 14.47
C LEU A 186 16.31 -9.91 14.09
N VAL A 187 17.01 -9.21 14.97
CA VAL A 187 18.41 -8.81 14.78
C VAL A 187 19.33 -9.65 15.68
N GLY A 188 20.43 -10.14 15.13
CA GLY A 188 21.49 -10.80 15.89
C GLY A 188 22.86 -10.23 15.53
N GLN A 189 23.81 -10.24 16.46
CA GLN A 189 25.20 -9.83 16.18
C GLN A 189 26.20 -10.91 16.59
N ASN A 190 26.06 -11.39 17.81
CA ASN A 190 26.95 -12.37 18.40
C ASN A 190 26.37 -13.78 18.26
N ALA A 191 27.15 -14.80 18.61
CA ALA A 191 26.63 -16.15 18.77
C ALA A 191 25.55 -16.15 19.86
N PHE A 192 24.42 -16.78 19.58
CA PHE A 192 23.31 -16.90 20.51
C PHE A 192 22.65 -18.29 20.39
N GLN A 193 21.84 -18.61 21.39
CA GLN A 193 20.94 -19.76 21.37
C GLN A 193 19.60 -19.33 21.99
N LEU A 194 18.51 -19.46 21.23
CA LEU A 194 17.18 -19.16 21.76
C LEU A 194 16.74 -20.26 22.74
N THR A 195 16.05 -19.84 23.78
CA THR A 195 15.39 -20.78 24.70
C THR A 195 14.22 -21.46 24.00
N ARG A 196 13.85 -22.66 24.46
CA ARG A 196 12.69 -23.39 23.93
C ARG A 196 11.40 -22.55 23.89
N PRO A 197 11.03 -21.79 24.94
CA PRO A 197 9.85 -20.91 24.87
C PRO A 197 9.94 -19.84 23.77
N HIS A 198 11.12 -19.25 23.53
CA HIS A 198 11.30 -18.26 22.46
C HIS A 198 11.17 -18.90 21.06
N MET A 199 11.71 -20.11 20.89
CA MET A 199 11.56 -20.87 19.65
C MET A 199 10.09 -21.25 19.39
N GLU A 200 9.38 -21.72 20.41
CA GLU A 200 7.95 -22.07 20.33
C GLU A 200 7.08 -20.84 19.97
N ALA A 201 7.41 -19.68 20.52
CA ALA A 201 6.75 -18.41 20.18
C ALA A 201 6.98 -18.01 18.72
N LEU A 202 8.23 -18.05 18.24
CA LEU A 202 8.55 -17.76 16.84
C LEU A 202 7.88 -18.74 15.88
N TYR A 203 7.93 -20.03 16.18
CA TYR A 203 7.28 -21.07 15.39
C TYR A 203 5.77 -20.80 15.29
N SER A 204 5.09 -20.60 16.42
CA SER A 204 3.65 -20.32 16.45
C SER A 204 3.30 -19.05 15.67
N TYR A 205 4.14 -18.01 15.77
CA TYR A 205 3.97 -16.77 15.01
C TYR A 205 4.04 -16.99 13.49
N ILE A 206 5.06 -17.71 13.01
CA ILE A 206 5.23 -18.02 11.58
C ILE A 206 4.06 -18.87 11.06
N GLN A 207 3.66 -19.89 11.82
CA GLN A 207 2.52 -20.75 11.46
C GLN A 207 1.19 -19.99 11.47
N GLY A 208 1.06 -18.94 12.29
CA GLY A 208 -0.10 -18.06 12.34
C GLY A 208 -0.17 -17.03 11.20
N GLY A 209 0.69 -17.13 10.17
CA GLY A 209 0.73 -16.18 9.05
C GLY A 209 1.64 -14.97 9.28
N GLY A 210 2.36 -14.94 10.40
CA GLY A 210 3.40 -13.94 10.66
C GLY A 210 4.57 -14.06 9.69
N THR A 211 5.32 -12.97 9.56
CA THR A 211 6.58 -12.93 8.79
C THR A 211 7.71 -12.49 9.69
N VAL A 212 8.82 -13.23 9.66
CA VAL A 212 10.05 -12.87 10.39
C VAL A 212 11.11 -12.44 9.38
N LEU A 213 11.56 -11.19 9.46
CA LEU A 213 12.79 -10.73 8.84
C LEU A 213 13.92 -10.97 9.84
N ILE A 214 14.90 -11.77 9.46
CA ILE A 214 16.09 -12.07 10.23
C ILE A 214 17.27 -11.35 9.59
N GLU A 215 17.99 -10.54 10.36
CA GLU A 215 19.25 -9.92 9.93
C GLU A 215 20.36 -10.11 10.93
N SER A 216 21.55 -10.39 10.40
CA SER A 216 22.78 -10.31 11.17
C SER A 216 23.39 -8.92 11.04
N CYS A 217 23.61 -8.25 12.17
CA CYS A 217 24.34 -6.99 12.25
C CYS A 217 25.80 -7.21 11.84
N ARG A 218 26.28 -6.43 10.87
CA ARG A 218 27.65 -6.51 10.34
C ARG A 218 28.50 -5.29 10.67
N ARG A 219 27.95 -4.30 11.38
CA ARG A 219 28.65 -3.05 11.70
C ARG A 219 30.01 -3.26 12.36
N ASP A 220 30.05 -4.06 13.43
CA ASP A 220 31.26 -4.27 14.23
C ASP A 220 32.04 -5.54 13.83
N ALA A 221 31.60 -6.26 12.78
CA ALA A 221 32.30 -7.43 12.31
C ALA A 221 33.64 -7.02 11.65
N ALA A 222 34.74 -7.47 12.24
CA ALA A 222 36.09 -7.33 11.69
C ALA A 222 36.28 -8.38 10.58
N SER A 223 35.98 -8.00 9.34
CA SER A 223 36.13 -8.81 8.10
C SER A 223 35.71 -10.30 8.23
N GLY A 224 34.52 -10.63 7.76
CA GLY A 224 34.01 -12.01 7.79
C GLY A 224 32.53 -12.05 8.15
N ASN A 225 31.98 -13.26 8.27
CA ASN A 225 30.60 -13.45 8.67
C ASN A 225 30.46 -13.32 10.20
N PRO A 226 29.48 -12.54 10.70
CA PRO A 226 29.21 -12.46 12.14
C PRO A 226 28.79 -13.83 12.67
N ALA A 227 29.11 -14.11 13.93
CA ALA A 227 28.78 -15.39 14.58
C ALA A 227 27.25 -15.63 14.64
N ALA A 228 26.43 -14.57 14.55
CA ALA A 228 24.99 -14.68 14.44
C ALA A 228 24.52 -15.45 13.18
N ASP A 229 25.28 -15.45 12.07
CA ASP A 229 24.90 -16.17 10.85
C ASP A 229 24.78 -17.69 11.12
N GLU A 230 25.73 -18.26 11.86
CA GLU A 230 25.72 -19.67 12.25
C GLU A 230 24.59 -19.96 13.24
N SER A 231 24.38 -19.08 14.22
CA SER A 231 23.27 -19.20 15.19
C SER A 231 21.89 -19.15 14.51
N PHE A 232 21.68 -18.26 13.54
CA PHE A 232 20.42 -18.22 12.79
C PHE A 232 20.25 -19.45 11.90
N THR A 233 21.32 -19.94 11.28
CA THR A 233 21.28 -21.17 10.48
C THR A 233 20.87 -22.36 11.36
N SER A 234 21.47 -22.50 12.54
CA SER A 234 21.10 -23.55 13.52
C SER A 234 19.66 -23.40 13.99
N LEU A 235 19.24 -22.18 14.35
CA LEU A 235 17.87 -21.90 14.79
C LEU A 235 16.83 -22.32 13.73
N LEU A 236 17.06 -21.94 12.47
CA LEU A 236 16.13 -22.25 11.39
C LEU A 236 16.11 -23.76 11.09
N ALA A 237 17.24 -24.44 11.21
CA ALA A 237 17.29 -25.90 11.12
C ALA A 237 16.49 -26.58 12.24
N ASP A 238 16.62 -26.10 13.49
CA ASP A 238 15.88 -26.59 14.65
C ASP A 238 14.36 -26.35 14.52
N LEU A 239 13.97 -25.25 13.86
CA LEU A 239 12.58 -24.95 13.50
C LEU A 239 12.07 -25.75 12.28
N GLY A 240 12.92 -26.54 11.64
CA GLY A 240 12.58 -27.29 10.42
C GLY A 240 12.38 -26.40 9.17
N VAL A 241 12.84 -25.15 9.22
CA VAL A 241 12.73 -24.18 8.13
C VAL A 241 13.82 -24.44 7.11
N LYS A 242 13.42 -24.70 5.86
CA LYS A 242 14.34 -24.90 4.73
C LYS A 242 14.41 -23.62 3.91
N LEU A 243 15.51 -22.89 4.06
CA LEU A 243 15.79 -21.71 3.27
C LEU A 243 16.11 -22.07 1.82
N ALA A 244 15.62 -21.25 0.89
CA ALA A 244 15.92 -21.31 -0.53
C ALA A 244 16.35 -19.93 -1.04
N GLU A 245 17.05 -19.91 -2.16
CA GLU A 245 17.33 -18.66 -2.88
C GLU A 245 16.02 -17.98 -3.28
N LEU A 246 16.01 -16.65 -3.28
CA LEU A 246 14.84 -15.87 -3.68
C LEU A 246 14.57 -16.06 -5.19
N PRO A 247 13.47 -16.71 -5.59
CA PRO A 247 13.22 -16.99 -7.00
C PRO A 247 12.81 -15.73 -7.77
N GLN A 248 13.05 -15.73 -9.08
CA GLN A 248 12.57 -14.66 -9.96
C GLN A 248 11.04 -14.55 -9.89
N GLY A 249 10.53 -13.31 -9.92
CA GLY A 249 9.09 -13.04 -9.84
C GLY A 249 8.46 -13.26 -8.46
N HIS A 250 9.25 -13.58 -7.43
CA HIS A 250 8.75 -13.63 -6.05
C HIS A 250 8.16 -12.26 -5.65
N PRO A 251 7.05 -12.20 -4.89
CA PRO A 251 6.41 -10.92 -4.49
C PRO A 251 7.36 -9.92 -3.82
N LEU A 252 8.32 -10.40 -3.03
CA LEU A 252 9.40 -9.55 -2.46
C LEU A 252 10.22 -8.79 -3.50
N LEU A 253 10.35 -9.29 -4.73
CA LEU A 253 11.06 -8.63 -5.82
C LEU A 253 10.14 -7.77 -6.68
N THR A 254 8.82 -7.96 -6.63
CA THR A 254 7.91 -7.35 -7.60
C THR A 254 6.96 -6.33 -6.99
N GLU A 255 6.73 -6.36 -5.68
CA GLU A 255 5.72 -5.51 -5.03
C GLU A 255 6.20 -4.85 -3.73
N PRO A 256 5.91 -3.55 -3.53
CA PRO A 256 5.36 -2.61 -4.51
C PRO A 256 6.41 -2.08 -5.51
N PHE A 257 7.69 -2.28 -5.25
CA PHE A 257 8.78 -1.82 -6.12
C PHE A 257 9.43 -2.99 -6.86
N LEU A 258 9.75 -2.80 -8.14
CA LEU A 258 10.36 -3.83 -8.97
C LEU A 258 11.88 -3.89 -8.75
N PHE A 259 12.37 -5.08 -8.44
CA PHE A 259 13.78 -5.44 -8.30
C PHE A 259 14.09 -6.68 -9.16
N GLY A 260 15.20 -6.64 -9.90
CA GLY A 260 15.70 -7.83 -10.60
C GLY A 260 16.35 -8.85 -9.66
N ALA A 261 16.83 -8.39 -8.50
CA ALA A 261 17.45 -9.16 -7.43
C ALA A 261 17.44 -8.31 -6.14
N PRO A 262 17.66 -8.88 -4.94
CA PRO A 262 17.82 -8.10 -3.72
C PRO A 262 18.90 -7.02 -3.90
N PRO A 263 18.65 -5.76 -3.50
CA PRO A 263 19.65 -4.71 -3.67
C PRO A 263 20.83 -4.89 -2.71
N PRO A 264 22.00 -4.30 -3.00
CA PRO A 264 23.12 -4.33 -2.07
C PRO A 264 22.78 -3.67 -0.72
N GLY A 265 23.17 -4.31 0.39
CA GLY A 265 22.97 -3.78 1.74
C GLY A 265 24.15 -2.94 2.27
N PHE A 266 24.29 -2.93 3.60
CA PHE A 266 25.44 -2.33 4.30
C PHE A 266 26.74 -3.03 3.92
N GLU A 267 26.71 -4.36 3.87
CA GLU A 267 27.84 -5.17 3.41
C GLU A 267 27.80 -5.33 1.89
N THR A 268 28.89 -4.94 1.24
CA THR A 268 29.04 -5.00 -0.23
C THR A 268 30.16 -5.91 -0.67
N GLU A 269 31.00 -6.35 0.27
CA GLU A 269 32.07 -7.30 0.01
C GLU A 269 31.60 -8.71 0.36
N GLY A 270 32.14 -9.72 -0.32
CA GLY A 270 31.72 -11.12 -0.17
C GLY A 270 30.45 -11.46 -0.97
N ALA A 271 29.67 -12.42 -0.45
CA ALA A 271 28.44 -12.91 -1.08
C ALA A 271 27.23 -12.80 -0.13
N PRO A 272 26.88 -11.59 0.36
CA PRO A 272 25.66 -11.40 1.13
C PRO A 272 24.45 -11.77 0.28
N ALA A 273 23.53 -12.53 0.86
CA ALA A 273 22.33 -13.03 0.21
C ALA A 273 21.07 -12.73 1.02
N VAL A 274 19.95 -12.75 0.31
CA VAL A 274 18.62 -12.87 0.90
C VAL A 274 18.08 -14.24 0.55
N MET A 275 17.78 -15.02 1.58
CA MET A 275 17.21 -16.36 1.48
C MET A 275 15.81 -16.34 2.08
N VAL A 276 14.91 -17.15 1.52
CA VAL A 276 13.50 -17.16 1.93
C VAL A 276 12.99 -18.56 2.22
N ALA A 277 12.00 -18.61 3.09
CA ALA A 277 11.11 -19.73 3.29
C ALA A 277 9.72 -19.18 3.62
N ASP A 278 8.74 -20.07 3.80
CA ASP A 278 7.37 -19.67 4.11
C ASP A 278 7.31 -18.87 5.44
N GLY A 279 7.05 -17.56 5.35
CA GLY A 279 7.03 -16.65 6.50
C GLY A 279 8.40 -16.28 7.10
N VAL A 280 9.52 -16.64 6.45
CA VAL A 280 10.87 -16.31 6.93
C VAL A 280 11.69 -15.67 5.81
N ILE A 281 12.35 -14.56 6.12
CA ILE A 281 13.29 -13.86 5.26
C ILE A 281 14.61 -13.75 6.04
N LEU A 282 15.64 -14.47 5.61
CA LEU A 282 17.00 -14.32 6.16
C LEU A 282 17.80 -13.38 5.24
N SER A 283 18.31 -12.29 5.78
CA SER A 283 19.20 -11.37 5.07
C SER A 283 20.55 -11.27 5.78
N THR A 284 21.60 -11.52 5.02
CA THR A 284 22.98 -11.23 5.45
C THR A 284 23.44 -9.86 4.94
N CYS A 285 22.56 -9.02 4.41
CA CYS A 285 22.90 -7.74 3.81
C CYS A 285 23.01 -6.58 4.83
N ASP A 286 22.42 -6.73 6.02
CA ASP A 286 22.32 -5.69 7.06
C ASP A 286 21.67 -4.40 6.50
N TYR A 287 20.41 -4.51 6.08
CA TYR A 287 19.62 -3.37 5.64
C TYR A 287 19.28 -2.43 6.79
N GLY A 288 19.19 -2.94 8.03
CA GLY A 288 19.05 -2.13 9.25
C GLY A 288 20.03 -0.96 9.31
N CYS A 289 21.33 -1.20 9.12
CA CYS A 289 22.31 -0.12 9.08
C CYS A 289 22.13 0.80 7.86
N LEU A 290 21.78 0.24 6.69
CA LEU A 290 21.62 1.00 5.46
C LEU A 290 20.40 1.94 5.48
N TRP A 291 19.30 1.56 6.14
CA TRP A 291 18.10 2.38 6.27
C TRP A 291 18.33 3.69 7.01
N GLN A 292 19.32 3.74 7.92
CA GLN A 292 19.72 5.00 8.58
C GLN A 292 20.84 5.75 7.85
N GLY A 293 21.36 5.20 6.75
CA GLY A 293 22.35 5.86 5.92
C GLY A 293 23.80 5.43 6.12
N ASP A 294 24.03 4.32 6.83
CA ASP A 294 25.38 3.81 7.03
C ASP A 294 25.72 2.70 6.03
N ARG A 295 27.00 2.59 5.68
CA ARG A 295 27.57 1.54 4.85
C ARG A 295 28.93 1.10 5.38
N ARG A 296 29.40 -0.09 4.99
CA ARG A 296 30.80 -0.45 5.20
C ARG A 296 31.69 0.62 4.56
N ASN A 297 32.50 1.26 5.40
CA ASN A 297 33.41 2.37 5.07
C ASN A 297 32.81 3.79 4.98
N GLY A 298 31.60 4.04 5.49
CA GLY A 298 31.11 5.41 5.72
C GLY A 298 29.64 5.63 5.44
N ALA A 299 29.29 6.82 4.95
CA ALA A 299 27.92 7.17 4.62
C ALA A 299 27.48 6.56 3.29
N ALA A 300 26.26 6.02 3.25
CA ALA A 300 25.63 5.53 2.04
C ALA A 300 25.23 6.68 1.10
N THR A 301 25.16 6.41 -0.20
CA THR A 301 24.63 7.37 -1.17
C THR A 301 23.12 7.53 -1.00
N ARG A 302 22.56 8.67 -1.40
CA ARG A 302 21.10 8.87 -1.36
C ARG A 302 20.34 7.82 -2.17
N GLU A 303 20.92 7.38 -3.29
CA GLU A 303 20.38 6.30 -4.10
C GLU A 303 20.33 4.99 -3.30
N ALA A 304 21.44 4.55 -2.71
CA ALA A 304 21.47 3.32 -1.91
C ALA A 304 20.48 3.34 -0.73
N ILE A 305 20.36 4.48 -0.05
CA ILE A 305 19.39 4.67 1.03
C ILE A 305 17.96 4.51 0.51
N ARG A 306 17.63 5.19 -0.59
CA ARG A 306 16.30 5.12 -1.19
C ARG A 306 15.97 3.70 -1.66
N THR A 307 16.90 3.05 -2.37
CA THR A 307 16.77 1.66 -2.82
C THR A 307 16.53 0.71 -1.64
N ALA A 308 17.23 0.91 -0.52
CA ALA A 308 17.02 0.12 0.69
C ALA A 308 15.65 0.37 1.33
N HIS A 309 15.15 1.61 1.33
CA HIS A 309 13.79 1.91 1.81
C HIS A 309 12.71 1.29 0.90
N GLU A 310 12.89 1.34 -0.42
CA GLU A 310 12.00 0.67 -1.38
C GLU A 310 12.00 -0.86 -1.15
N TRP A 311 13.17 -1.46 -0.91
CA TRP A 311 13.28 -2.86 -0.54
C TRP A 311 12.59 -3.20 0.80
N GLY A 312 12.77 -2.36 1.82
CA GLY A 312 12.07 -2.51 3.09
C GLY A 312 10.55 -2.39 2.95
N SER A 313 10.07 -1.55 2.03
CA SER A 313 8.64 -1.49 1.67
C SER A 313 8.13 -2.80 1.08
N ASN A 314 8.91 -3.47 0.22
CA ASN A 314 8.54 -4.79 -0.30
C ASN A 314 8.43 -5.85 0.81
N ILE A 315 9.37 -5.85 1.77
CA ILE A 315 9.32 -6.76 2.92
C ILE A 315 8.04 -6.54 3.74
N VAL A 316 7.70 -5.28 4.03
CA VAL A 316 6.48 -4.94 4.78
C VAL A 316 5.22 -5.32 4.00
N ALA A 317 5.19 -5.05 2.68
CA ALA A 317 4.06 -5.41 1.84
C ALA A 317 3.83 -6.93 1.78
N TYR A 318 4.90 -7.70 1.62
CA TYR A 318 4.87 -9.17 1.68
C TYR A 318 4.31 -9.69 3.02
N ALA A 319 4.76 -9.11 4.13
CA ALA A 319 4.29 -9.50 5.46
C ALA A 319 2.78 -9.23 5.65
N ILE A 320 2.28 -8.11 5.11
CA ILE A 320 0.85 -7.79 5.12
C ILE A 320 0.06 -8.79 4.27
N ALA A 321 0.49 -9.03 3.03
CA ALA A 321 -0.20 -9.93 2.11
C ALA A 321 -0.30 -11.36 2.69
N ARG A 322 0.77 -11.87 3.28
CA ARG A 322 0.78 -13.19 3.94
C ARG A 322 -0.24 -13.24 5.09
N ARG A 323 -0.26 -12.20 5.93
CA ARG A 323 -1.16 -12.11 7.08
C ARG A 323 -2.62 -12.07 6.64
N GLU A 324 -2.93 -11.29 5.61
CA GLU A 324 -4.26 -11.19 5.01
C GLU A 324 -4.71 -12.53 4.40
N GLN A 325 -3.83 -13.24 3.69
CA GLN A 325 -4.12 -14.56 3.14
C GLN A 325 -4.41 -15.63 4.21
N THR A 326 -3.77 -15.52 5.37
CA THR A 326 -3.93 -16.48 6.47
C THR A 326 -5.18 -16.21 7.30
N HIS A 327 -5.54 -14.94 7.51
CA HIS A 327 -6.74 -14.56 8.28
C HIS A 327 -8.00 -14.32 7.43
N GLY A 328 -7.86 -14.18 6.12
CA GLY A 328 -8.97 -14.10 5.17
C GLY A 328 -9.52 -15.48 4.73
N ARG A 329 -8.97 -16.56 5.27
CA ARG A 329 -9.47 -17.94 5.19
C ARG A 329 -10.12 -18.33 6.51
#